data_AF-A0AAW5F005-F1
#
_entry.id   AF-A0AAW5F005-F1
#
_cell.length_a   1.000
_cell.length_b   1.000
_cell.length_c   1.000
_cell.angle_alpha   90.00
_cell.angle_beta   90.00
_cell.angle_gamma   90.00
#
_symmetry.space_group_name_H-M   'P 1'
#
loop_
_entity.id
_entity.type
_entity.pdbx_description
1 polymer ?
#
loop_
_entity_poly.entity_id
_entity_poly.type
_entity_poly.pdbx_seq_one_letter_code
_entity_poly.pdbx_strand_id
1 'polypeptide(L)' 'MFNNEKINQEPNGGFSCAAACKNASAARNLRSRYIGPVRQISMFADLYCSGNLLILESHDRETLLRIMDVLNHSIEPLD' A
#
# COMPACT_ATOMS: atom_id res chain seq x y z
N MET A 1 -3.97 -7.36 0.97
CA MET A 1 -2.83 -7.45 0.03
C MET A 1 -3.21 -6.69 -1.22
N PHE A 2 -2.31 -5.91 -1.81
CA PHE A 2 -2.63 -5.06 -2.96
C PHE A 2 -2.77 -5.90 -4.23
N ASN A 3 -3.73 -5.56 -5.11
CA ASN A 3 -4.03 -6.31 -6.33
C ASN A 3 -3.86 -5.41 -7.57
N ASN A 4 -3.05 -5.84 -8.53
CA ASN A 4 -2.74 -5.13 -9.77
C ASN A 4 -3.95 -4.95 -10.71
N GLU A 5 -4.95 -5.83 -10.64
CA GLU A 5 -6.22 -5.70 -11.36
C GLU A 5 -7.11 -4.59 -10.78
N LYS A 6 -6.83 -4.14 -9.56
CA LYS A 6 -7.56 -3.08 -8.85
C LYS A 6 -6.82 -1.75 -8.85
N ILE A 7 -5.91 -1.54 -9.81
CA ILE A 7 -5.26 -0.25 -10.01
C ILE A 7 -6.26 0.67 -10.71
N ASN A 8 -6.49 1.84 -10.12
CA ASN A 8 -7.29 2.90 -10.72
C ASN A 8 -6.36 3.93 -11.36
N GLN A 9 -6.82 4.55 -12.44
CA GLN A 9 -6.21 5.76 -12.96
C GLN A 9 -6.96 6.96 -12.37
N GLU A 10 -6.23 7.83 -11.69
CA GLU A 10 -6.78 8.98 -11.00
C GLU A 10 -6.98 10.16 -11.98
N PRO A 11 -7.92 11.09 -11.70
CA PRO A 11 -8.19 12.24 -12.58
C PRO A 11 -6.99 13.15 -12.84
N ASN A 12 -5.98 13.12 -11.97
CA ASN A 12 -4.73 13.85 -12.11
C ASN A 12 -3.70 13.15 -13.02
N GLY A 13 -4.07 12.01 -13.62
CA GLY A 13 -3.19 11.19 -14.47
C GLY A 13 -2.31 10.21 -13.70
N GLY A 14 -2.37 10.20 -12.37
CA GLY A 14 -1.69 9.20 -11.54
C GLY A 14 -2.42 7.87 -11.47
N PHE A 15 -1.88 6.96 -10.67
CA PHE A 15 -2.40 5.62 -10.44
C PHE A 15 -2.53 5.38 -8.94
N SER A 16 -3.63 4.74 -8.54
CA SER A 16 -3.84 4.32 -7.16
C SER A 16 -4.17 2.84 -7.05
N CYS A 17 -3.89 2.25 -5.88
CA CYS A 17 -4.35 0.91 -5.53
C CYS A 17 -4.73 0.85 -4.06
N ALA A 18 -5.88 0.26 -3.76
CA ALA A 18 -6.37 0.12 -2.39
C ALA A 18 -6.33 -1.34 -1.90
N ALA A 19 -5.84 -1.54 -0.68
CA ALA A 19 -5.98 -2.79 0.06
C ALA A 19 -7.01 -2.63 1.18
N ALA A 20 -8.08 -3.42 1.11
CA ALA A 20 -9.11 -3.47 2.14
C ALA A 20 -8.65 -4.23 3.39
N CYS A 21 -8.84 -3.60 4.53
CA CYS A 21 -8.64 -4.14 5.87
C CYS A 21 -10.00 -4.28 6.57
N LYS A 22 -10.04 -5.06 7.66
CA LYS A 22 -11.28 -5.28 8.43
C LYS A 22 -11.79 -3.99 9.09
N ASN A 23 -10.89 -3.12 9.55
CA ASN A 23 -11.18 -1.83 10.17
C ASN A 23 -9.91 -0.97 10.19
N ALA A 24 -10.01 0.26 10.71
CA ALA A 24 -8.89 1.19 10.82
C ALA A 24 -7.74 0.68 11.71
N SER A 25 -8.06 -0.06 12.77
CA SER A 25 -7.04 -0.66 13.64
C SER A 25 -6.22 -1.71 12.88
N ALA A 26 -6.89 -2.57 12.10
CA ALA A 26 -6.26 -3.57 11.26
C ALA A 26 -5.37 -2.93 10.17
N ALA A 27 -5.82 -1.82 9.56
CA ALA A 27 -5.01 -1.08 8.59
C ALA A 27 -3.72 -0.53 9.23
N ARG A 28 -3.82 0.04 10.45
CA ARG A 28 -2.65 0.53 11.20
C ARG A 28 -1.71 -0.58 11.62
N ASN A 29 -2.24 -1.71 12.09
CA ASN A 29 -1.44 -2.88 12.47
C ASN A 29 -0.69 -3.46 11.26
N LEU A 30 -1.38 -3.62 10.13
CA LEU A 30 -0.75 -4.09 8.89
C LEU A 30 0.39 -3.16 8.46
N ARG A 31 0.17 -1.83 8.52
CA ARG A 31 1.22 -0.85 8.26
C ARG A 31 2.42 -1.00 9.22
N SER A 32 2.20 -1.28 10.50
CA SER A 32 3.29 -1.48 11.46
C SER A 32 4.10 -2.74 11.22
N ARG A 33 3.59 -3.73 10.48
CA ARG A 33 4.28 -5.01 10.26
C ARG A 33 5.24 -5.01 9.07
N TYR A 34 5.34 -3.89 8.34
CA TYR A 34 6.35 -3.78 7.30
C TYR A 34 7.76 -3.70 7.89
N ILE A 35 8.69 -4.43 7.27
CA ILE A 35 10.11 -4.47 7.66
C ILE A 35 10.76 -3.08 7.44
N GLY A 36 11.81 -2.76 8.20
CA GLY A 36 12.50 -1.46 8.21
C GLY A 36 12.78 -0.82 6.84
N PRO A 37 13.44 -1.48 5.88
CA PRO A 37 13.68 -0.93 4.53
C PRO A 37 12.37 -0.65 3.76
N VAL A 38 11.35 -1.47 3.97
CA VAL A 38 10.04 -1.30 3.33
C VAL A 38 9.24 -0.17 3.96
N ARG A 39 9.40 0.07 5.27
CA ARG A 39 8.85 1.27 5.90
C ARG A 39 9.42 2.54 5.26
N GLN A 40 10.69 2.54 4.84
CA GLN A 40 11.27 3.68 4.11
C GLN A 40 10.59 3.90 2.76
N ILE A 41 10.39 2.82 1.98
CA ILE A 41 9.63 2.88 0.72
C ILE A 41 8.19 3.36 0.95
N SER A 42 7.52 2.85 1.99
CA SER A 42 6.18 3.28 2.38
C SER A 42 6.12 4.73 2.87
N MET A 43 7.19 5.27 3.47
CA MET A 43 7.28 6.68 3.84
C MET A 43 7.46 7.58 2.60
N PHE A 44 8.18 7.10 1.58
CA PHE A 44 8.24 7.80 0.28
C PHE A 44 6.92 7.72 -0.49
N ALA A 45 6.23 6.59 -0.38
CA ALA A 45 4.93 6.34 -0.99
C ALA A 45 3.79 6.73 -0.05
N ASP A 46 3.88 7.86 0.66
CA ASP A 46 3.09 8.14 1.88
C ASP A 46 1.59 7.75 1.78
N LEU A 47 1.29 6.58 2.36
CA LEU A 47 0.02 5.88 2.26
C LEU A 47 -0.93 6.40 3.31
N TYR A 48 -1.97 7.10 2.89
CA TYR A 48 -2.99 7.50 3.85
C TYR A 48 -3.93 6.32 4.16
N CYS A 49 -4.00 5.97 5.43
CA CYS A 49 -4.99 5.01 5.92
C CYS A 49 -6.36 5.70 5.97
N SER A 50 -7.21 5.48 4.96
CA SER A 50 -8.57 6.00 4.94
C SER A 50 -9.54 4.97 5.50
N GLY A 51 -9.99 5.16 6.74
CA GLY A 51 -10.88 4.21 7.40
C GLY A 51 -10.25 2.82 7.47
N ASN A 52 -10.81 1.85 6.74
CA ASN A 52 -10.31 0.49 6.66
C ASN A 52 -9.51 0.20 5.38
N LEU A 53 -9.05 1.22 4.64
CA LEU A 53 -8.27 1.07 3.42
C LEU A 53 -6.83 1.56 3.62
N LEU A 54 -5.87 0.83 3.05
CA LEU A 54 -4.52 1.32 2.77
C LEU A 54 -4.48 1.68 1.28
N ILE A 55 -4.14 2.92 0.94
CA ILE A 55 -4.14 3.40 -0.43
C ILE A 55 -2.70 3.75 -0.82
N LEU A 56 -2.25 3.17 -1.94
CA LEU A 56 -1.01 3.50 -2.64
C LEU A 56 -1.33 4.44 -3.77
N GLU A 57 -0.51 5.47 -3.96
CA GLU A 57 -0.58 6.37 -5.10
C GLU A 57 0.80 6.55 -5.72
N SER A 58 0.85 6.69 -7.04
CA SER A 58 2.06 6.99 -7.80
C SER A 58 1.69 7.67 -9.12
N HIS A 59 2.54 8.57 -9.60
CA HIS A 59 2.36 9.17 -10.92
C HIS A 59 2.68 8.20 -12.07
N ASP A 60 3.42 7.14 -11.78
CA ASP A 60 3.80 6.10 -12.72
C ASP A 60 3.29 4.72 -12.27
N ARG A 61 2.70 3.99 -13.22
CA ARG A 61 2.09 2.67 -12.98
C ARG A 61 3.13 1.61 -12.67
N GLU A 62 4.30 1.66 -13.31
CA GLU A 62 5.35 0.67 -13.08
C GLU A 62 5.91 0.80 -11.66
N THR A 63 6.13 2.04 -11.22
CA THR A 63 6.52 2.39 -9.86
C THR A 63 5.47 1.91 -8.85
N LEU A 64 4.18 2.11 -9.13
CA LEU A 64 3.10 1.59 -8.27
C LEU A 64 3.18 0.06 -8.12
N LEU A 65 3.35 -0.66 -9.23
CA LEU A 65 3.46 -2.12 -9.24
C LEU A 65 4.65 -2.63 -8.43
N ARG A 66 5.82 -2.00 -8.56
CA ARG A 66 7.03 -2.37 -7.80
C ARG A 66 6.82 -2.18 -6.30
N ILE A 67 6.21 -1.06 -5.90
CA ILE A 67 5.91 -0.80 -4.48
C ILE A 67 4.88 -1.82 -3.96
N MET A 68 3.83 -2.13 -4.73
CA MET A 68 2.84 -3.14 -4.39
C MET A 68 3.50 -4.50 -4.14
N ASP A 69 4.39 -4.94 -5.04
CA ASP A 69 5.08 -6.22 -4.93
C ASP A 69 5.98 -6.29 -3.69
N VAL A 70 6.79 -5.25 -3.45
CA VAL A 70 7.64 -5.16 -2.26
C VAL A 70 6.81 -5.20 -0.97
N LEU A 71 5.73 -4.41 -0.88
CA LEU A 71 4.86 -4.39 0.31
C LEU A 71 4.21 -5.74 0.53
N ASN A 72 3.69 -6.36 -0.53
CA ASN A 72 3.04 -7.66 -0.47
C ASN A 72 3.94 -8.76 0.13
N HIS A 73 5.26 -8.70 -0.10
CA HIS A 73 6.23 -9.69 0.40
C HIS A 73 6.94 -9.32 1.72
N SER A 74 6.70 -8.12 2.25
CA SER A 74 7.50 -7.57 3.36
C SER A 74 6.74 -7.43 4.68
N ILE A 75 5.67 -8.21 4.85
CA ILE A 75 4.89 -8.25 6.07
C ILE A 75 5.48 -9.32 6.99
N GLU A 76 5.93 -8.94 8.18
CA GLU A 76 6.36 -9.89 9.21
C GLU A 76 5.23 -10.88 9.51
N PRO A 77 5.47 -12.20 9.62
CA PRO A 77 4.43 -13.19 9.97
C PRO A 77 3.71 -12.85 11.28
N LEU A 78 2.47 -13.34 11.44
CA LEU A 78 1.84 -13.35 12.77
C LEU A 78 2.40 -14.58 13.49
N ASP A 79 3.18 -14.36 14.54
CA ASP A 79 3.47 -15.38 15.55
C ASP A 79 2.19 -15.83 16.28
#